data_AF-A0A1B2HCU0-F1
#
_entry.id   AF-A0A1B2HCU0-F1
#
_cell.length_a   1.000
_cell.length_b   1.000
_cell.length_c   1.000
_cell.angle_alpha   90.00
_cell.angle_beta   90.00
_cell.angle_gamma   90.00
#
_symmetry.space_group_name_H-M   'P 1'
#
loop_
_entity.id
_entity.type
_entity.pdbx_description
1 polymer ?
#
loop_
_entity_poly.entity_id
_entity_poly.type
_entity_poly.pdbx_seq_one_letter_code
_entity_poly.pdbx_strand_id
1 'polypeptide(L)'
;MTTSPQQHGLDWDKRRQAALTYPCRVPYCQRPEGQECVDPRGTPLLTQPAHPVREQDAAAIAGTQPAFLLVDIPEPPDDPPPKPAAARGPAAKHRSSCNHCGARLLWATTRSNGVRMPLDAEPSPERGNVLVTEERGVLMAAVVGRKSLAAAMRAAGQHLHLHHGVTCPDRSRWHRRADRTRT
;
A
#
# COMPACT_ATOMS: atom_id res chain seq x y z
N MET A 1 -27.59 -35.10 -12.32
CA MET A 1 -26.52 -34.08 -12.41
C MET A 1 -25.99 -33.89 -11.01
N THR A 2 -24.90 -34.58 -10.67
CA THR A 2 -24.34 -34.65 -9.30
C THR A 2 -22.89 -34.19 -9.38
N THR A 3 -22.63 -32.96 -8.95
CA THR A 3 -21.29 -32.37 -8.91
C THR A 3 -20.52 -33.01 -7.77
N SER A 4 -19.39 -33.65 -8.08
CA SER A 4 -18.57 -34.42 -7.15
C SER A 4 -17.83 -33.51 -6.15
N PRO A 5 -18.06 -33.63 -4.83
CA PRO A 5 -17.48 -32.73 -3.82
C PRO A 5 -16.02 -33.05 -3.40
N GLN A 6 -15.36 -34.04 -4.03
CA GLN A 6 -14.05 -34.54 -3.55
C GLN A 6 -12.82 -33.92 -4.23
N GLN A 7 -12.98 -33.14 -5.29
CA GLN A 7 -11.82 -32.59 -6.02
C GLN A 7 -11.17 -31.38 -5.32
N HIS A 8 -11.92 -30.65 -4.48
CA HIS A 8 -11.40 -29.48 -3.75
C HIS A 8 -10.40 -29.83 -2.63
N GLY A 9 -10.53 -31.00 -1.99
CA GLY A 9 -9.65 -31.41 -0.88
C GLY A 9 -8.23 -31.81 -1.33
N LEU A 10 -8.12 -32.49 -2.48
CA LEU A 10 -6.84 -32.97 -3.01
C LEU A 10 -6.01 -31.86 -3.69
N ASP A 11 -6.66 -30.86 -4.30
CA ASP A 11 -5.97 -29.68 -4.86
C ASP A 11 -5.41 -28.80 -3.72
N TRP A 12 -6.16 -28.66 -2.63
CA TRP A 12 -5.72 -27.98 -1.41
C TRP A 12 -4.43 -28.57 -0.82
N ASP A 13 -4.33 -29.89 -0.69
CA ASP A 13 -3.13 -30.53 -0.14
C ASP A 13 -1.90 -30.36 -1.03
N LYS A 14 -2.07 -30.36 -2.36
CA LYS A 14 -0.95 -30.12 -3.30
C LYS A 14 -0.42 -28.70 -3.22
N ARG A 15 -1.31 -27.70 -3.14
CA ARG A 15 -0.91 -26.29 -2.96
C ARG A 15 -0.20 -26.09 -1.62
N ARG A 16 -0.67 -26.76 -0.57
CA ARG A 16 -0.05 -26.74 0.76
C ARG A 16 1.34 -27.37 0.75
N GLN A 17 1.51 -28.52 0.09
CA GLN A 17 2.81 -29.18 -0.01
C GLN A 17 3.82 -28.34 -0.81
N ALA A 18 3.38 -27.67 -1.87
CA ALA A 18 4.21 -26.72 -2.61
C ALA A 18 4.56 -25.47 -1.77
N ALA A 19 3.62 -24.91 -1.01
CA ALA A 19 3.89 -23.74 -0.16
C ALA A 19 4.92 -24.03 0.95
N LEU A 20 5.05 -25.29 1.38
CA LEU A 20 6.04 -25.73 2.37
C LEU A 20 7.47 -25.82 1.79
N THR A 21 7.64 -25.95 0.47
CA THR A 21 8.98 -26.01 -0.15
C THR A 21 9.65 -24.66 -0.34
N TYR A 22 9.02 -23.55 0.07
CA TYR A 22 9.56 -22.20 -0.12
C TYR A 22 9.88 -21.49 1.21
N PRO A 23 10.97 -20.68 1.27
CA PRO A 23 11.34 -19.96 2.48
C PRO A 23 10.31 -18.87 2.82
N CYS A 24 9.86 -18.84 4.08
CA CYS A 24 8.92 -17.82 4.54
C CYS A 24 9.66 -16.49 4.76
N ARG A 25 9.30 -15.44 4.02
CA ARG A 25 9.93 -14.11 4.16
C ARG A 25 9.37 -13.27 5.30
N VAL A 26 8.45 -13.83 6.08
CA VAL A 26 7.85 -13.13 7.21
C VAL A 26 8.86 -13.09 8.37
N PRO A 27 9.23 -11.91 8.89
CA PRO A 27 10.37 -11.76 9.80
C PRO A 27 10.23 -12.48 11.15
N TYR A 28 9.00 -12.88 11.52
CA TYR A 28 8.72 -13.62 12.74
C TYR A 28 8.46 -15.12 12.49
N CYS A 29 8.53 -15.59 11.24
CA CYS A 29 8.40 -17.00 10.90
C CYS A 29 9.80 -17.61 10.76
N GLN A 30 10.31 -18.18 11.85
CA GLN A 30 11.66 -18.79 11.89
C GLN A 30 11.66 -20.27 11.48
N ARG A 31 10.60 -20.76 10.82
CA ARG A 31 10.48 -22.18 10.48
C ARG A 31 11.24 -22.49 9.18
N PRO A 32 12.06 -23.55 9.16
CA PRO A 32 12.82 -23.93 7.97
C PRO A 32 11.89 -24.38 6.84
N GLU A 33 12.44 -24.45 5.63
CA GLU A 33 11.79 -25.05 4.48
C GLU A 33 11.33 -26.49 4.82
N GLY A 34 10.14 -26.86 4.37
CA GLY A 34 9.50 -28.15 4.65
C GLY A 34 8.74 -28.22 5.98
N GLN A 35 8.82 -27.23 6.87
CA GLN A 35 8.08 -27.22 8.14
C GLN A 35 6.83 -26.32 8.13
N GLU A 36 5.81 -26.77 8.85
CA GLU A 36 4.55 -26.06 9.04
C GLU A 36 4.75 -24.73 9.75
N CYS A 37 4.01 -23.71 9.31
CA CYS A 37 3.96 -22.43 10.00
C CYS A 37 3.23 -22.59 11.33
N VAL A 38 3.91 -22.22 12.42
CA VAL A 38 3.30 -22.10 13.75
C VAL A 38 3.38 -20.66 14.23
N ASP A 39 2.44 -20.27 15.08
CA ASP A 39 2.51 -19.00 15.80
C ASP A 39 3.63 -19.03 16.89
N PRO A 40 3.94 -17.90 17.57
CA PRO A 40 4.93 -17.88 18.66
C PRO A 40 4.61 -18.80 19.85
N ARG A 41 3.37 -19.33 19.94
CA ARG A 41 2.92 -20.27 20.96
C ARG A 41 3.01 -21.72 20.50
N GLY A 42 3.52 -21.98 19.28
CA GLY A 42 3.65 -23.31 18.71
C GLY A 42 2.35 -23.85 18.09
N THR A 43 1.30 -23.05 17.99
CA THR A 43 0.02 -23.45 17.39
C THR A 43 0.16 -23.47 15.87
N PRO A 44 -0.14 -24.58 15.20
CA PRO A 44 -0.16 -24.64 13.75
C PRO A 44 -1.15 -23.64 13.16
N LEU A 45 -0.69 -22.78 12.25
CA LEU A 45 -1.52 -21.82 11.52
C LEU A 45 -2.25 -22.56 10.38
N LEU A 46 -3.07 -23.54 10.75
CA LEU A 46 -3.77 -24.48 9.84
C LEU A 46 -5.18 -24.04 9.46
N THR A 47 -5.69 -22.99 10.08
CA THR A 47 -6.90 -22.31 9.62
C THR A 47 -6.47 -21.05 8.89
N GLN A 48 -7.10 -20.82 7.75
CA GLN A 48 -6.65 -19.90 6.70
C GLN A 48 -6.14 -18.53 7.20
N PRO A 49 -5.09 -17.97 6.57
CA PRO A 49 -4.03 -18.62 5.79
C PRO A 49 -2.74 -18.78 6.63
N ALA A 50 -2.10 -19.95 6.54
CA ALA A 50 -0.66 -20.06 6.76
C ALA A 50 -0.01 -19.02 5.84
N HIS A 51 0.57 -17.97 6.43
CA HIS A 51 0.78 -16.65 5.81
C HIS A 51 0.45 -16.54 4.31
N PRO A 52 -0.54 -15.73 3.90
CA PRO A 52 -0.96 -15.61 2.49
C PRO A 52 0.19 -15.27 1.53
N VAL A 53 1.30 -14.77 2.06
CA VAL A 53 2.56 -14.52 1.36
C VAL A 53 3.21 -15.81 0.81
N ARG A 54 3.19 -16.94 1.54
CA ARG A 54 3.83 -18.20 1.09
C ARG A 54 3.09 -18.83 -0.09
N GLU A 55 1.75 -18.80 -0.07
CA GLU A 55 0.94 -19.26 -1.20
C GLU A 55 1.09 -18.34 -2.42
N GLN A 56 1.19 -17.02 -2.20
CA GLN A 56 1.49 -16.06 -3.27
C GLN A 56 2.87 -16.27 -3.88
N ASP A 57 3.89 -16.53 -3.05
CA ASP A 57 5.25 -16.83 -3.52
C ASP A 57 5.29 -18.15 -4.30
N ALA A 58 4.62 -19.20 -3.79
CA ALA A 58 4.50 -20.48 -4.48
C ALA A 58 3.76 -20.33 -5.82
N ALA A 59 2.67 -19.56 -5.87
CA ALA A 59 1.92 -19.29 -7.10
C ALA A 59 2.72 -18.44 -8.11
N ALA A 60 3.49 -17.45 -7.64
CA ALA A 60 4.36 -16.65 -8.51
C ALA A 60 5.47 -17.49 -9.15
N ILE A 61 6.05 -18.42 -8.40
CA ILE A 61 7.07 -19.34 -8.92
C ILE A 61 6.44 -20.41 -9.82
N ALA A 62 5.30 -21.01 -9.43
CA ALA A 62 4.61 -22.02 -10.24
C ALA A 62 4.03 -21.45 -11.55
N GLY A 63 3.66 -20.16 -11.58
CA GLY A 63 3.27 -19.44 -12.79
C GLY A 63 4.44 -19.00 -13.67
N THR A 64 5.67 -19.10 -13.17
CA THR A 64 6.89 -18.84 -13.94
C THR A 64 7.44 -20.17 -14.43
N GLN A 65 6.98 -20.63 -15.60
CA GLN A 65 7.76 -21.64 -16.32
C GLN A 65 9.13 -21.03 -16.64
N PRO A 66 10.25 -21.75 -16.41
CA PRO A 66 11.55 -21.31 -16.90
C PRO A 66 11.59 -21.54 -18.41
N ALA A 67 11.10 -20.56 -19.18
CA ALA A 67 11.50 -20.41 -20.57
C ALA A 67 12.87 -19.74 -20.60
N PHE A 68 13.90 -20.47 -20.16
CA PHE A 68 15.27 -20.20 -20.57
C PHE A 68 15.45 -20.80 -21.98
N LEU A 69 14.73 -20.24 -22.94
CA LEU A 69 15.14 -20.27 -24.33
C LEU A 69 15.62 -18.85 -24.62
N LEU A 70 16.83 -18.74 -25.17
CA LEU A 70 17.33 -17.55 -25.83
C LEU A 70 16.25 -16.99 -26.76
N VAL A 71 15.48 -16.04 -26.26
CA VAL A 71 14.86 -15.03 -27.10
C VAL A 71 15.82 -13.87 -26.99
N ASP A 72 16.40 -13.47 -28.12
CA ASP A 72 16.93 -12.12 -28.31
C ASP A 72 15.93 -11.17 -27.67
N ILE A 73 16.29 -10.65 -26.49
CA ILE A 73 15.59 -9.54 -25.88
C ILE A 73 15.91 -8.39 -26.84
N PRO A 74 14.95 -7.88 -27.64
CA PRO A 74 15.22 -6.67 -28.39
C PRO A 74 15.66 -5.64 -27.37
N GLU A 75 16.78 -4.98 -27.64
CA GLU A 75 17.31 -3.93 -26.77
C GLU A 75 16.16 -3.03 -26.34
N PRO A 76 16.06 -2.72 -25.04
CA PRO A 76 15.01 -1.84 -24.55
C PRO A 76 15.05 -0.57 -25.41
N PRO A 77 13.91 -0.10 -25.95
CA PRO A 77 13.92 1.13 -26.72
C PRO A 77 14.59 2.21 -25.87
N ASP A 78 15.52 2.97 -26.47
CA ASP A 78 16.16 4.16 -25.88
C ASP A 78 15.15 5.25 -25.47
N ASP A 79 13.86 4.99 -25.64
CA ASP A 79 12.79 5.83 -25.16
C ASP A 79 12.84 5.88 -23.63
N PRO A 80 13.11 7.07 -23.05
CA PRO A 80 13.00 7.23 -21.61
C PRO A 80 11.60 6.81 -21.18
N PRO A 81 11.44 6.18 -19.99
CA PRO A 81 10.14 5.79 -19.48
C PRO A 81 9.20 6.98 -19.63
N PRO A 82 7.95 6.77 -20.13
CA PRO A 82 7.04 7.87 -20.43
C PRO A 82 6.96 8.74 -19.18
N LYS A 83 7.47 9.97 -19.30
CA LYS A 83 7.50 10.97 -18.24
C LYS A 83 6.09 10.98 -17.66
N PRO A 84 5.87 10.61 -16.38
CA PRO A 84 4.53 10.46 -15.85
C PRO A 84 3.81 11.76 -16.15
N ALA A 85 2.73 11.67 -16.94
CA ALA A 85 1.97 12.82 -17.40
C ALA A 85 1.80 13.73 -16.20
N ALA A 86 2.44 14.91 -16.24
CA ALA A 86 2.51 15.81 -15.10
C ALA A 86 1.10 15.98 -14.57
N ALA A 87 0.82 15.31 -13.44
CA ALA A 87 -0.53 15.20 -12.93
C ALA A 87 -1.00 16.64 -12.74
N ARG A 88 -2.00 17.06 -13.53
CA ARG A 88 -2.62 18.37 -13.35
C ARG A 88 -2.92 18.46 -11.88
N GLY A 89 -2.26 19.41 -11.21
CA GLY A 89 -2.33 19.51 -9.77
C GLY A 89 -3.79 19.59 -9.32
N PRO A 90 -4.09 19.17 -8.08
CA PRO A 90 -5.46 19.06 -7.63
C PRO A 90 -6.22 20.38 -7.82
N ALA A 91 -7.47 20.26 -8.27
CA ALA A 91 -8.35 21.37 -8.61
C ALA A 91 -8.46 22.40 -7.47
N ALA A 92 -8.57 23.69 -7.83
CA ALA A 92 -8.61 24.82 -6.90
C ALA A 92 -9.69 24.69 -5.80
N LYS A 93 -10.81 24.01 -6.09
CA LYS A 93 -11.93 23.75 -5.16
C LYS A 93 -11.53 23.03 -3.86
N HIS A 94 -10.40 22.33 -3.85
CA HIS A 94 -9.90 21.61 -2.68
C HIS A 94 -8.84 22.36 -1.89
N ARG A 95 -8.46 23.57 -2.34
CA ARG A 95 -7.39 24.34 -1.73
C ARG A 95 -7.97 25.33 -0.71
N SER A 96 -7.25 25.53 0.38
CA SER A 96 -7.55 26.55 1.38
C SER A 96 -6.24 26.95 2.09
N SER A 97 -6.32 27.77 3.13
CA SER A 97 -5.18 28.08 3.99
C SER A 97 -5.46 27.66 5.43
N CYS A 98 -4.41 27.31 6.18
CA CYS A 98 -4.52 27.05 7.60
C CYS A 98 -4.84 28.35 8.33
N ASN A 99 -5.88 28.33 9.18
CA ASN A 99 -6.28 29.50 9.98
C ASN A 99 -5.28 29.90 11.07
N HIS A 100 -4.24 29.07 11.34
CA HIS A 100 -3.25 29.34 12.36
C HIS A 100 -1.91 29.77 11.76
N CYS A 101 -1.32 28.94 10.89
CA CYS A 101 -0.02 29.23 10.30
C CYS A 101 -0.09 29.87 8.90
N GLY A 102 -1.27 30.01 8.31
CA GLY A 102 -1.46 30.60 6.97
C GLY A 102 -1.03 29.70 5.80
N ALA A 103 -0.44 28.53 6.06
CA ALA A 103 0.06 27.63 5.02
C ALA A 103 -1.06 27.12 4.10
N ARG A 104 -0.75 26.90 2.82
CA ARG A 104 -1.70 26.38 1.84
C ARG A 104 -1.99 24.90 2.12
N LEU A 105 -3.28 24.59 2.24
CA LEU A 105 -3.81 23.26 2.50
C LEU A 105 -4.51 22.69 1.28
N LEU A 106 -4.48 21.37 1.19
CA LEU A 106 -5.30 20.57 0.31
C LEU A 106 -6.23 19.69 1.15
N TRP A 107 -7.53 19.79 0.90
CA TRP A 107 -8.52 18.94 1.56
C TRP A 107 -8.81 17.71 0.72
N ALA A 108 -8.32 16.57 1.20
CA ALA A 108 -8.66 15.27 0.66
C ALA A 108 -9.56 14.52 1.63
N THR A 109 -10.21 13.47 1.17
CA THR A 109 -11.05 12.56 1.95
C THR A 109 -10.30 11.26 2.10
N THR A 110 -10.13 10.73 3.31
CA THR A 110 -9.42 9.45 3.41
C THR A 110 -10.25 8.34 2.78
N ARG A 111 -9.57 7.47 2.04
CA ARG A 111 -10.22 6.34 1.38
C ARG A 111 -10.76 5.31 2.40
N SER A 112 -10.17 5.24 3.59
CA SER A 112 -10.51 4.22 4.59
C SER A 112 -11.73 4.57 5.43
N ASN A 113 -11.93 5.84 5.78
CA ASN A 113 -13.01 6.24 6.71
C ASN A 113 -13.85 7.43 6.22
N GLY A 114 -13.59 7.99 5.04
CA GLY A 114 -14.37 9.10 4.50
C GLY A 114 -14.19 10.42 5.23
N VAL A 115 -13.26 10.52 6.19
CA VAL A 115 -13.00 11.75 6.94
C VAL A 115 -12.14 12.70 6.11
N ARG A 116 -12.44 14.00 6.17
CA ARG A 116 -11.61 15.02 5.55
C ARG A 116 -10.25 15.12 6.25
N MET A 117 -9.20 14.98 5.45
CA MET A 117 -7.80 15.05 5.83
C MET A 117 -7.16 16.32 5.24
N PRO A 118 -6.66 17.22 6.09
CA PRO A 118 -5.87 18.36 5.64
C PRO A 118 -4.43 17.95 5.33
N LEU A 119 -4.02 18.19 4.09
CA LEU A 119 -2.70 17.92 3.58
C LEU A 119 -1.97 19.21 3.25
N ASP A 120 -0.65 19.19 3.28
CA ASP A 120 0.15 20.26 2.68
C ASP A 120 -0.12 20.32 1.18
N ALA A 121 -0.39 21.53 0.67
CA ALA A 121 -0.69 21.71 -0.75
C ALA A 121 0.48 21.34 -1.66
N GLU A 122 1.71 21.49 -1.16
CA GLU A 122 2.94 21.10 -1.86
C GLU A 122 3.32 19.66 -1.49
N PRO A 123 3.63 18.79 -2.46
CA PRO A 123 4.17 17.47 -2.17
C PRO A 123 5.53 17.56 -1.45
N SER A 124 5.81 16.57 -0.61
CA SER A 124 7.09 16.46 0.12
C SER A 124 7.91 15.30 -0.45
N PRO A 125 9.02 15.59 -1.17
CA PRO A 125 9.83 14.56 -1.82
C PRO A 125 10.59 13.67 -0.83
N GLU A 126 10.81 14.12 0.40
CA GLU A 126 11.56 13.36 1.40
C GLU A 126 10.66 12.65 2.42
N ARG A 127 9.57 13.31 2.83
CA ARG A 127 8.77 12.91 4.00
C ARG A 127 7.33 12.56 3.64
N GLY A 128 6.84 12.92 2.46
CA GLY A 128 5.45 12.72 2.04
C GLY A 128 5.03 11.26 2.08
N ASN A 129 3.90 10.95 2.69
CA ASN A 129 3.40 9.58 2.81
C ASN A 129 1.93 9.44 2.43
N VAL A 130 1.32 10.50 1.89
CA VAL A 130 -0.07 10.50 1.46
C VAL A 130 -0.13 10.63 -0.05
N LEU A 131 -0.62 9.59 -0.72
CA LEU A 131 -0.97 9.67 -2.13
C LEU A 131 -2.34 10.32 -2.26
N VAL A 132 -2.48 11.25 -3.19
CA VAL A 132 -3.75 11.91 -3.50
C VAL A 132 -4.16 11.56 -4.92
N THR A 133 -5.39 11.09 -5.08
CA THR A 133 -6.00 10.80 -6.39
C THR A 133 -7.37 11.47 -6.48
N GLU A 134 -7.75 11.98 -7.65
CA GLU A 134 -9.12 12.51 -7.84
C GLU A 134 -10.05 11.39 -8.31
N GLU A 135 -11.14 11.15 -7.59
CA GLU A 135 -12.18 10.18 -7.92
C GLU A 135 -13.54 10.89 -7.91
N ARG A 136 -14.26 10.87 -9.04
CA ARG A 136 -15.59 11.51 -9.19
C ARG A 136 -15.63 12.98 -8.70
N GLY A 137 -14.53 13.72 -8.90
CA GLY A 137 -14.43 15.12 -8.49
C GLY A 137 -14.10 15.36 -7.01
N VAL A 138 -13.80 14.29 -6.26
CA VAL A 138 -13.37 14.35 -4.85
C VAL A 138 -11.91 13.88 -4.77
N LEU A 139 -11.07 14.61 -4.05
CA LEU A 139 -9.72 14.15 -3.74
C LEU A 139 -9.77 13.07 -2.68
N MET A 140 -9.26 11.89 -3.02
CA MET A 140 -9.08 10.77 -2.12
C MET A 140 -7.64 10.71 -1.65
N ALA A 141 -7.45 10.56 -0.35
CA ALA A 141 -6.17 10.38 0.31
C ALA A 141 -5.97 8.91 0.70
N ALA A 142 -4.84 8.34 0.30
CA ALA A 142 -4.37 7.03 0.72
C ALA A 142 -3.05 7.18 1.50
N VAL A 143 -3.04 6.76 2.76
CA VAL A 143 -1.85 6.80 3.60
C VAL A 143 -0.98 5.58 3.33
N VAL A 144 0.26 5.81 2.91
CA VAL A 144 1.26 4.76 2.68
C VAL A 144 1.92 4.43 4.01
N GLY A 145 1.43 3.36 4.66
CA GLY A 145 1.85 2.99 6.02
C GLY A 145 3.29 2.46 6.13
N ARG A 146 3.86 1.92 5.05
CA ARG A 146 5.24 1.40 5.03
C ARG A 146 6.21 2.46 4.49
N LYS A 147 7.22 2.82 5.28
CA LYS A 147 8.24 3.83 4.90
C LYS A 147 8.97 3.47 3.60
N SER A 148 9.34 2.21 3.42
CA SER A 148 10.01 1.71 2.20
C SER A 148 9.14 1.87 0.96
N LEU A 149 7.84 1.61 1.08
CA LEU A 149 6.90 1.80 -0.01
C LEU A 149 6.73 3.29 -0.36
N ALA A 150 6.62 4.17 0.64
CA ALA A 150 6.56 5.61 0.39
C ALA A 150 7.82 6.12 -0.32
N ALA A 151 9.00 5.64 0.07
CA ALA A 151 10.26 5.98 -0.59
C ALA A 151 10.29 5.49 -2.05
N ALA A 152 9.88 4.25 -2.30
CA ALA A 152 9.80 3.69 -3.65
C ALA A 152 8.82 4.47 -4.55
N MET A 153 7.66 4.87 -4.03
CA MET A 153 6.70 5.66 -4.79
C MET A 153 7.24 7.04 -5.15
N ARG A 154 7.97 7.69 -4.25
CA ARG A 154 8.64 8.98 -4.55
C ARG A 154 9.74 8.80 -5.59
N ALA A 155 10.55 7.73 -5.48
CA ALA A 155 11.55 7.39 -6.49
C ALA A 155 10.92 7.11 -7.87
N ALA A 156 9.70 6.56 -7.89
CA ALA A 156 8.90 6.38 -9.11
C ALA A 156 8.18 7.68 -9.58
N GLY A 157 8.53 8.84 -9.03
CA GLY A 157 7.97 10.14 -9.43
C GLY A 157 6.57 10.45 -8.91
N GLN A 158 6.04 9.67 -7.96
CA GLN A 158 4.74 9.97 -7.36
C GLN A 158 4.83 11.14 -6.39
N HIS A 159 3.90 12.09 -6.52
CA HIS A 159 3.76 13.23 -5.61
C HIS A 159 3.07 12.80 -4.33
N LEU A 160 3.85 12.58 -3.27
CA LEU A 160 3.32 12.28 -1.95
C LEU A 160 3.25 13.55 -1.10
N HIS A 161 2.10 13.74 -0.46
CA HIS A 161 1.84 14.86 0.44
C HIS A 161 2.07 14.45 1.90
N LEU A 162 2.13 15.45 2.76
CA LEU A 162 2.16 15.29 4.21
C LEU A 162 0.82 15.71 4.83
N HIS A 163 0.47 15.05 5.92
CA HIS A 163 -0.60 15.52 6.78
C HIS A 163 -0.18 16.85 7.44
N HIS A 164 -0.94 17.92 7.23
CA HIS A 164 -0.51 19.26 7.68
C HIS A 164 -0.37 19.36 9.20
N GLY A 165 -1.13 18.60 9.98
CA GLY A 165 -0.96 18.54 11.44
C GLY A 165 0.45 18.13 11.90
N VAL A 166 1.26 17.51 11.03
CA VAL A 166 2.65 17.14 11.29
C VAL A 166 3.61 18.30 11.00
N THR A 167 3.28 19.15 10.03
CA THR A 167 4.12 20.27 9.57
C THR A 167 3.70 21.62 10.18
N CYS A 168 2.49 21.73 10.70
CA CYS A 168 1.97 22.94 11.32
C CYS A 168 2.74 23.29 12.61
N PRO A 169 3.35 24.48 12.72
CA PRO A 169 3.95 24.93 13.98
C PRO A 169 2.89 25.07 15.09
N ASP A 170 1.66 25.44 14.72
CA ASP A 170 0.51 25.59 15.62
C ASP A 170 -0.34 24.32 15.76
N ARG A 171 0.22 23.12 15.51
CA ARG A 171 -0.52 21.85 15.57
C ARG A 171 -1.30 21.63 16.87
N SER A 172 -0.81 22.16 17.99
CA SER A 172 -1.48 22.06 19.30
C SER A 172 -2.82 22.80 19.36
N ARG A 173 -3.07 23.75 18.46
CA ARG A 173 -4.33 24.49 18.35
C ARG A 173 -5.40 23.72 17.58
N TRP A 174 -5.00 22.72 16.77
CA TRP A 174 -5.92 21.93 15.94
C TRP A 174 -6.75 20.93 16.74
N HIS A 175 -6.18 20.37 17.81
CA HIS A 175 -6.85 19.39 18.67
C HIS A 175 -7.74 20.03 19.73
N ARG A 176 -7.67 21.36 19.90
CA ARG A 176 -8.64 22.07 20.73
C ARG A 176 -9.96 22.07 19.99
N ARG A 177 -10.84 21.12 20.33
CA ARG A 177 -12.27 21.31 20.14
C ARG A 177 -12.57 22.71 20.67
N ALA A 178 -13.19 23.55 19.84
CA ALA A 178 -13.81 24.76 20.36
C ALA A 178 -14.67 24.29 21.52
N ASP A 179 -14.25 24.63 22.74
CA ASP A 179 -15.03 24.37 23.93
C ASP A 179 -16.32 25.16 23.72
N ARG A 180 -17.36 24.46 23.28
CA ARG A 180 -18.70 25.03 23.14
C ARG A 180 -19.32 25.05 24.53
N THR A 181 -18.65 25.69 25.49
CA THR A 181 -19.29 26.18 26.70
C THR A 181 -20.11 27.40 26.24
N ARG A 182 -21.31 27.09 25.75
CA ARG A 182 -22.38 28.05 25.47
C ARG A 182 -22.73 28.72 26.81
N THR A 183 -22.58 30.04 26.82
CA THR A 183 -23.12 30.98 27.80
C THR A 183 -24.63 30.82 27.96
#